data_AF-A0A4Q0YGY6-F1
#
_entry.id   AF-A0A4Q0YGY6-F1
#
_cell.length_a   1.000
_cell.length_b   1.000
_cell.length_c   1.000
_cell.angle_alpha   90.00
_cell.angle_beta   90.00
_cell.angle_gamma   90.00
#
_symmetry.space_group_name_H-M   'P 1'
#
loop_
_entity.id
_entity.type
_entity.pdbx_description
1 polymer ?
#
loop_
_entity_poly.entity_id
_entity_poly.type
_entity_poly.pdbx_seq_one_letter_code
_entity_poly.pdbx_strand_id
1 'polypeptide(L)'
;MNKEKLKKVKDNFDKITSQNSTNWKLVLFWIFLFEVVAAIVEFIFVDKYVEYSVDIPHTLTTEILVGLAVTAFVWYCIFNIVFFDSAKNRFRLLIITLVGLYFVVTNDFSLQFLLNNLNPLHFFELDFGGVLILELLLKFVILYLIYQLIISAKNNRVIK
;
A
#
# COMPACT_ATOMS: atom_id res chain seq x y z
N MET A 1 -6.52 24.83 -20.30
CA MET A 1 -5.59 23.67 -20.28
C MET A 1 -5.69 22.92 -21.61
N ASN A 2 -4.58 22.65 -22.30
CA ASN A 2 -4.59 22.02 -23.62
C ASN A 2 -5.02 20.53 -23.53
N LYS A 3 -6.08 20.14 -24.24
CA LYS A 3 -6.67 18.78 -24.21
C LYS A 3 -5.64 17.70 -24.53
N GLU A 4 -4.69 17.99 -25.42
CA GLU A 4 -3.64 17.04 -25.80
C GLU A 4 -2.64 16.78 -24.67
N LYS A 5 -2.29 17.82 -23.89
CA LYS A 5 -1.42 17.66 -22.73
C LYS A 5 -2.07 16.80 -21.66
N LEU A 6 -3.37 16.99 -21.40
CA LEU A 6 -4.12 16.19 -20.43
C LEU A 6 -4.20 14.73 -20.85
N LYS A 7 -4.47 14.46 -22.13
CA LYS A 7 -4.49 13.10 -22.68
C LYS A 7 -3.13 12.42 -22.52
N LYS A 8 -2.03 13.12 -22.83
CA LYS A 8 -0.67 12.58 -22.67
C LYS A 8 -0.33 12.24 -21.21
N VAL A 9 -0.74 13.07 -20.26
CA VAL A 9 -0.55 12.81 -18.83
C VAL A 9 -1.32 11.56 -18.40
N LYS A 10 -2.60 11.46 -18.80
CA LYS A 10 -3.42 10.29 -18.55
C LYS A 10 -2.80 9.02 -19.15
N ASP A 11 -2.44 9.04 -20.43
CA ASP A 11 -1.89 7.87 -21.12
C ASP A 11 -0.56 7.41 -20.48
N ASN A 12 0.27 8.35 -20.02
CA ASN A 12 1.49 8.02 -19.27
C ASN A 12 1.18 7.42 -17.89
N PHE A 13 0.21 7.98 -17.17
CA PHE A 13 -0.22 7.45 -15.88
C PHE A 13 -0.75 6.02 -16.04
N ASP A 14 -1.69 5.80 -16.97
CA ASP A 14 -2.30 4.50 -17.26
C ASP A 14 -1.24 3.47 -17.70
N LYS A 15 -0.23 3.90 -18.46
CA LYS A 15 0.90 3.05 -18.84
C LYS A 15 1.70 2.57 -17.63
N ILE A 16 1.92 3.44 -16.63
CA ILE A 16 2.69 3.12 -15.41
C ILE A 16 1.85 2.30 -14.43
N THR A 17 0.56 2.61 -14.28
CA THR A 17 -0.27 2.05 -13.20
C THR A 17 -1.01 0.77 -13.59
N SER A 18 -1.40 0.65 -14.85
CA SER A 18 -2.24 -0.45 -15.33
C SER A 18 -1.77 -1.08 -16.63
N GLN A 19 -0.65 -0.61 -17.18
CA GLN A 19 -0.21 -0.95 -18.54
C GLN A 19 -1.34 -0.72 -19.55
N ASN A 20 -1.98 0.46 -19.49
CA ASN A 20 -3.17 0.82 -20.26
C ASN A 20 -4.37 -0.12 -20.02
N SER A 21 -4.67 -0.38 -18.74
CA SER A 21 -5.78 -1.24 -18.30
C SER A 21 -5.69 -2.69 -18.79
N THR A 22 -4.47 -3.24 -18.87
CA THR A 22 -4.22 -4.65 -19.25
C THR A 22 -3.66 -5.47 -18.09
N ASN A 23 -3.04 -4.85 -17.08
CA ASN A 23 -2.38 -5.57 -16.00
C ASN A 23 -3.03 -5.27 -14.64
N TRP A 24 -4.03 -6.08 -14.27
CA TRP A 24 -4.76 -5.92 -13.00
C TRP A 24 -3.88 -6.08 -11.75
N LYS A 25 -2.81 -6.90 -11.82
CA LYS A 25 -1.88 -7.10 -10.69
C LYS A 25 -1.07 -5.84 -10.40
N LEU A 26 -0.66 -5.14 -11.47
CA LEU A 26 0.04 -3.87 -11.35
C LEU A 26 -0.86 -2.80 -10.71
N VAL A 27 -2.15 -2.77 -11.10
CA VAL A 27 -3.13 -1.86 -10.50
C VAL A 27 -3.30 -2.12 -9.01
N LEU A 28 -3.48 -3.38 -8.61
CA LEU A 28 -3.56 -3.75 -7.19
C LEU A 28 -2.33 -3.33 -6.39
N PHE A 29 -1.14 -3.46 -6.98
CA PHE A 29 0.09 -3.02 -6.34
C PHE A 29 0.10 -1.51 -6.10
N TRP A 30 -0.30 -0.71 -7.08
CA TRP A 30 -0.39 0.74 -6.90
C TRP A 30 -1.43 1.14 -5.86
N ILE A 31 -2.59 0.48 -5.84
CA ILE A 31 -3.60 0.67 -4.78
C ILE A 31 -2.97 0.39 -3.41
N PHE A 32 -2.34 -0.77 -3.24
CA PHE A 32 -1.69 -1.13 -1.98
C PHE A 32 -0.58 -0.16 -1.58
N LEU A 33 0.26 0.25 -2.53
CA LEU A 33 1.34 1.21 -2.28
C LEU A 33 0.78 2.55 -1.80
N PHE A 34 -0.25 3.09 -2.44
CA PHE A 34 -0.85 4.35 -2.02
C PHE A 34 -1.52 4.26 -0.66
N GLU A 35 -2.13 3.13 -0.30
CA GLU A 35 -2.70 2.92 1.03
C GLU A 35 -1.64 2.82 2.13
N VAL A 36 -0.53 2.13 1.86
CA VAL A 36 0.62 2.08 2.79
C VAL A 36 1.22 3.47 2.99
N VAL A 37 1.37 4.25 1.90
CA VAL A 37 1.87 5.63 1.99
C VAL A 37 0.90 6.52 2.75
N ALA A 38 -0.41 6.41 2.50
CA ALA A 38 -1.44 7.15 3.23
C ALA A 38 -1.36 6.86 4.74
N ALA A 39 -1.30 5.57 5.11
CA ALA A 39 -1.17 5.17 6.50
C ALA A 39 0.12 5.72 7.14
N ILE A 40 1.27 5.59 6.48
CA ILE A 40 2.54 6.13 7.01
C ILE A 40 2.46 7.64 7.22
N VAL A 41 1.89 8.38 6.26
CA VAL A 41 1.70 9.84 6.38
C VAL A 41 0.82 10.16 7.57
N GLU A 42 -0.31 9.48 7.68
CA GLU A 42 -1.24 9.71 8.78
C GLU A 42 -0.58 9.41 10.14
N PHE A 43 0.14 8.29 10.26
CA PHE A 43 0.89 7.94 11.47
C PHE A 43 1.90 9.01 11.89
N ILE A 44 2.59 9.63 10.92
CA ILE A 44 3.61 10.66 11.20
C ILE A 44 2.97 12.00 11.61
N PHE A 45 1.81 12.34 11.06
CA PHE A 45 1.23 13.69 11.17
C PHE A 45 -0.06 13.77 11.99
N VAL A 46 -0.63 12.64 12.42
CA VAL A 46 -1.88 12.57 13.19
C VAL A 46 -1.64 11.78 14.47
N ASP A 47 -1.81 12.43 15.62
CA ASP A 47 -1.56 11.84 16.94
C ASP A 47 -2.62 10.79 17.37
N LYS A 48 -3.54 10.39 16.48
CA LYS A 48 -4.63 9.43 16.76
C LYS A 48 -4.23 7.94 16.69
N TYR A 49 -2.98 7.64 16.33
CA TYR A 49 -2.49 6.26 16.21
C TYR A 49 -2.63 5.43 17.50
N VAL A 50 -2.74 6.08 18.66
CA VAL A 50 -2.85 5.44 19.98
C VAL A 50 -4.15 4.63 20.15
N GLU A 51 -5.22 4.95 19.41
CA GLU A 51 -6.50 4.23 19.52
C GLU A 51 -6.51 2.89 18.75
N TYR A 52 -5.64 2.73 17.75
CA TYR A 52 -5.60 1.55 16.86
C TYR A 52 -4.34 0.70 17.02
N SER A 53 -3.36 1.17 17.80
CA SER A 53 -2.20 0.37 18.15
C SER A 53 -2.60 -0.68 19.19
N VAL A 54 -2.63 -1.96 18.81
CA VAL A 54 -2.62 -3.04 19.80
C VAL A 54 -1.26 -2.99 20.49
N ASP A 55 -1.25 -2.61 21.75
CA ASP A 55 -0.05 -2.70 22.57
C ASP A 55 0.34 -4.18 22.70
N ILE A 56 1.45 -4.55 22.07
CA ILE A 56 1.99 -5.91 22.17
C ILE A 56 2.84 -5.94 23.44
N PRO A 57 2.39 -6.61 24.51
CA PRO A 57 3.08 -6.56 25.78
C PRO A 57 4.51 -7.09 25.63
N HIS A 58 5.48 -6.43 26.26
CA HIS A 58 6.88 -6.86 26.30
C HIS A 58 7.05 -8.08 27.21
N THR A 59 6.69 -9.26 26.70
CA THR A 59 6.90 -10.55 27.35
C THR A 59 7.99 -11.32 26.61
N LEU A 60 8.67 -12.23 27.30
CA LEU A 60 9.66 -13.10 26.66
C LEU A 60 9.08 -13.84 25.44
N THR A 61 7.82 -14.28 25.52
CA THR A 61 7.15 -15.00 24.43
C THR A 61 6.92 -14.10 23.22
N THR A 62 6.43 -12.86 23.42
CA THR A 62 6.19 -11.92 22.31
C THR A 62 7.50 -11.50 21.65
N GLU A 63 8.55 -11.26 22.44
CA GLU A 63 9.89 -10.93 21.90
C GLU A 63 10.47 -12.05 21.05
N ILE A 64 10.34 -13.31 21.50
CA ILE A 64 10.77 -14.48 20.71
C ILE A 64 9.97 -14.60 19.42
N LEU A 65 8.64 -14.44 19.47
CA LEU A 65 7.79 -14.53 18.29
C LEU A 65 8.09 -13.43 17.27
N VAL A 66 8.23 -12.18 17.72
CA VAL A 66 8.61 -11.06 16.86
C VAL A 66 10.01 -11.27 16.29
N GLY A 67 10.97 -11.71 17.11
CA GLY A 67 12.34 -12.02 16.67
C GLY A 67 12.38 -13.11 15.60
N LEU A 68 11.59 -14.19 15.76
CA LEU A 68 11.45 -15.24 14.75
C LEU A 68 10.80 -14.73 13.47
N ALA A 69 9.73 -13.92 13.59
CA ALA A 69 9.05 -13.34 12.45
C ALA A 69 9.98 -12.41 11.63
N VAL A 70 10.74 -11.54 12.30
CA VAL A 70 11.71 -10.64 11.68
C VAL A 70 12.85 -11.45 11.04
N THR A 71 13.37 -12.47 11.72
CA THR A 71 14.43 -13.33 11.18
C THR A 71 13.95 -14.06 9.92
N ALA A 72 12.75 -14.64 9.95
CA ALA A 72 12.15 -15.30 8.79
C ALA A 72 11.90 -14.31 7.63
N PHE A 73 11.45 -13.09 7.94
CA PHE A 73 11.26 -12.01 6.97
C PHE A 73 12.58 -11.63 6.28
N VAL A 74 13.65 -11.39 7.04
CA VAL A 74 14.98 -11.04 6.50
C VAL A 74 15.53 -12.20 5.66
N TRP A 75 15.43 -13.44 6.16
CA TRP A 75 15.89 -14.61 5.42
C TRP A 75 15.11 -14.79 4.11
N TYR A 76 13.79 -14.55 4.13
CA TYR A 76 12.97 -14.57 2.92
C TYR A 76 13.41 -13.51 1.90
N CYS A 77 13.73 -12.29 2.36
CA CYS A 77 14.26 -11.23 1.50
C CYS A 77 15.59 -11.64 0.86
N ILE A 78 16.55 -12.11 1.66
CA ILE A 78 17.86 -12.58 1.19
C ILE A 78 17.67 -13.73 0.18
N PHE A 79 16.83 -14.71 0.50
CA PHE A 79 16.57 -15.84 -0.37
C PHE A 79 16.00 -15.43 -1.73
N ASN A 80 15.06 -14.49 -1.75
CA ASN A 80 14.50 -13.97 -3.02
C ASN A 80 15.49 -13.10 -3.81
N ILE A 81 16.43 -12.42 -3.14
CA ILE A 81 17.49 -11.64 -3.81
C ILE A 81 18.55 -12.57 -4.42
N VAL A 82 19.03 -13.56 -3.64
CA VAL A 82 20.18 -14.39 -4.03
C VAL A 82 19.81 -15.45 -5.06
N PHE A 83 18.68 -16.13 -4.90
CA PHE A 83 18.38 -17.34 -5.68
C PHE A 83 17.48 -17.09 -6.90
N PHE A 84 17.03 -15.86 -7.13
CA PHE A 84 15.78 -15.65 -7.85
C PHE A 84 15.73 -14.37 -8.71
N ASP A 85 16.48 -14.33 -9.81
CA ASP A 85 16.57 -13.19 -10.75
C ASP A 85 15.43 -13.15 -11.81
N SER A 86 14.18 -13.24 -11.36
CA SER A 86 13.02 -13.09 -12.24
C SER A 86 12.25 -11.82 -11.93
N ALA A 87 11.69 -11.15 -12.95
CA ALA A 87 10.88 -9.94 -12.76
C ALA A 87 9.71 -10.12 -11.77
N LYS A 88 9.15 -11.34 -11.68
CA LYS A 88 8.13 -11.72 -10.69
C LYS A 88 8.65 -11.66 -9.24
N ASN A 89 9.91 -12.00 -9.01
CA ASN A 89 10.51 -11.99 -7.66
C ASN A 89 10.88 -10.58 -7.23
N ARG A 90 11.30 -9.71 -8.16
CA ARG A 90 11.48 -8.26 -7.89
C ARG A 90 10.18 -7.62 -7.42
N PHE A 91 9.05 -7.97 -8.02
CA PHE A 91 7.74 -7.47 -7.60
C PHE A 91 7.33 -7.97 -6.20
N ARG A 92 7.61 -9.24 -5.89
CA ARG A 92 7.37 -9.80 -4.53
C ARG A 92 8.24 -9.11 -3.48
N LEU A 93 9.52 -8.92 -3.79
CA LEU A 93 10.46 -8.21 -2.92
C LEU A 93 9.96 -6.78 -2.65
N LEU A 94 9.50 -6.05 -3.66
CA LEU A 94 8.95 -4.71 -3.47
C LEU A 94 7.76 -4.68 -2.51
N ILE A 95 6.80 -5.60 -2.63
CA ILE A 95 5.65 -5.68 -1.72
C ILE A 95 6.12 -5.95 -0.28
N ILE A 96 7.05 -6.89 -0.13
CA ILE A 96 7.56 -7.30 1.18
C ILE A 96 8.37 -6.17 1.83
N THR A 97 9.17 -5.45 1.05
CA THR A 97 9.88 -4.26 1.52
C THR A 97 8.91 -3.15 1.93
N LEU A 98 7.82 -2.94 1.18
CA LEU A 98 6.76 -2.00 1.56
C LEU A 98 6.09 -2.37 2.89
N VAL A 99 5.76 -3.64 3.09
CA VAL A 99 5.20 -4.14 4.35
C VAL A 99 6.21 -4.01 5.50
N GLY A 100 7.48 -4.34 5.26
CA GLY A 100 8.54 -4.17 6.27
C GLY A 100 8.75 -2.71 6.64
N LEU A 101 8.74 -1.80 5.66
CA LEU A 101 8.84 -0.37 5.89
C LEU A 101 7.66 0.13 6.72
N TYR A 102 6.44 -0.33 6.42
CA TYR A 102 5.27 -0.03 7.22
C TYR A 102 5.48 -0.44 8.68
N PHE A 103 5.85 -1.69 8.95
CA PHE A 103 6.07 -2.16 10.33
C PHE A 103 7.15 -1.38 11.07
N VAL A 104 8.25 -1.02 10.41
CA VAL A 104 9.34 -0.25 11.04
C VAL A 104 8.90 1.17 11.39
N VAL A 105 8.07 1.80 10.56
CA VAL A 105 7.64 3.19 10.77
C VAL A 105 6.50 3.27 11.77
N THR A 106 5.47 2.43 11.63
CA THR A 106 4.23 2.53 12.42
C THR A 106 4.27 1.72 13.71
N ASN A 107 5.20 0.75 13.82
CA ASN A 107 5.19 -0.29 14.86
C ASN A 107 3.88 -1.10 14.97
N ASP A 108 2.98 -0.96 13.99
CA ASP A 108 1.71 -1.68 13.95
C ASP A 108 1.91 -3.06 13.30
N PHE A 109 2.40 -4.01 14.10
CA PHE A 109 2.52 -5.41 13.67
C PHE A 109 1.16 -6.11 13.52
N SER A 110 0.07 -5.53 14.02
CA SER A 110 -1.29 -6.06 13.91
C SER A 110 -1.98 -5.72 12.59
N LEU A 111 -1.43 -4.76 11.83
CA LEU A 111 -2.00 -4.17 10.62
C LEU A 111 -3.36 -3.48 10.85
N GLN A 112 -3.79 -3.29 12.09
CA GLN A 112 -5.10 -2.70 12.39
C GLN A 112 -5.19 -1.27 11.90
N PHE A 113 -4.10 -0.50 12.00
CA PHE A 113 -4.08 0.87 11.53
C PHE A 113 -4.14 0.94 10.00
N LEU A 114 -3.41 0.06 9.29
CA LEU A 114 -3.52 -0.06 7.83
C LEU A 114 -4.92 -0.50 7.38
N LEU A 115 -5.54 -1.42 8.11
CA LEU A 115 -6.90 -1.89 7.83
C LEU A 115 -7.94 -0.81 8.09
N ASN A 116 -7.75 0.02 9.12
CA ASN A 116 -8.62 1.15 9.38
C ASN A 116 -8.49 2.19 8.27
N ASN A 117 -7.26 2.51 7.85
CA ASN A 117 -7.04 3.43 6.75
C ASN A 117 -7.58 2.91 5.41
N LEU A 118 -7.64 1.59 5.19
CA LEU A 118 -8.31 0.99 4.01
C LEU A 118 -9.82 1.29 3.96
N ASN A 119 -10.45 1.66 5.08
CA ASN A 119 -11.85 2.07 5.08
C ASN A 119 -12.00 3.36 4.26
N PRO A 120 -12.81 3.37 3.18
CA PRO A 120 -12.96 4.55 2.33
C PRO A 120 -13.61 5.73 3.03
N LEU A 121 -14.19 5.57 4.23
CA LEU A 121 -14.80 6.63 5.02
C LEU A 121 -13.93 7.10 6.20
N HIS A 122 -12.73 6.54 6.36
CA HIS A 122 -11.84 6.85 7.47
C HIS A 122 -11.49 8.34 7.59
N PHE A 123 -11.31 9.02 6.46
CA PHE A 123 -10.93 10.42 6.43
C PHE A 123 -11.95 11.37 7.11
N PHE A 124 -13.19 10.93 7.37
CA PHE A 124 -14.17 11.73 8.15
C PHE A 124 -13.78 11.86 9.63
N GLU A 125 -12.92 10.97 10.12
CA GLU A 125 -12.43 10.98 11.49
C GLU A 125 -11.23 11.93 11.67
N LEU A 126 -10.69 12.47 10.58
CA LEU A 126 -9.54 13.38 10.60
C LEU A 126 -9.98 14.83 10.80
N ASP A 127 -9.18 15.56 11.58
CA ASP A 127 -9.36 16.98 11.73
C ASP A 127 -9.03 17.73 10.43
N PHE A 128 -9.70 18.87 10.22
CA PHE A 128 -9.46 19.71 9.06
C PHE A 128 -8.00 20.22 9.04
N GLY A 129 -7.23 19.78 8.04
CA GLY A 129 -5.83 20.13 7.90
C GLY A 129 -5.20 19.67 6.59
N GLY A 130 -3.89 19.88 6.45
CA GLY A 130 -3.12 19.47 5.26
C GLY A 130 -3.11 17.96 5.04
N VAL A 131 -3.15 17.17 6.12
CA VAL A 131 -3.22 15.70 6.07
C VAL A 131 -4.52 15.23 5.43
N LEU A 132 -5.67 15.78 5.86
CA LEU A 132 -6.97 15.49 5.25
C LEU A 132 -6.96 15.74 3.73
N ILE A 133 -6.39 16.87 3.28
CA ILE A 133 -6.31 17.21 1.86
C ILE A 133 -5.46 16.19 1.10
N LEU A 134 -4.30 15.83 1.65
CA LEU A 134 -3.40 14.84 1.05
C LEU A 134 -4.06 13.45 0.99
N GLU A 135 -4.75 13.04 2.06
CA GLU A 135 -5.46 11.77 2.11
C GLU A 135 -6.59 11.73 1.10
N LEU A 136 -7.42 12.77 1.01
CA LEU A 136 -8.45 12.87 -0.02
C LEU A 136 -7.88 12.75 -1.43
N LEU A 137 -6.75 13.41 -1.72
CA LEU A 137 -6.06 13.29 -3.01
C LEU A 137 -5.63 11.84 -3.28
N LEU A 138 -5.04 11.16 -2.30
CA LEU A 138 -4.67 9.75 -2.42
C LEU A 138 -5.90 8.86 -2.63
N LYS A 139 -6.99 9.08 -1.90
CA LYS A 139 -8.25 8.34 -2.07
C LYS A 139 -8.87 8.56 -3.46
N PHE A 140 -8.80 9.78 -4.01
CA PHE A 140 -9.23 10.03 -5.39
C PHE A 140 -8.39 9.25 -6.42
N VAL A 141 -7.07 9.19 -6.23
CA VAL A 141 -6.18 8.41 -7.09
C VAL A 141 -6.50 6.92 -6.98
N ILE A 142 -6.71 6.41 -5.76
CA ILE A 142 -7.08 5.02 -5.50
C ILE A 142 -8.42 4.69 -6.14
N LEU A 143 -9.43 5.56 -6.03
CA LEU A 143 -10.73 5.38 -6.68
C LEU A 143 -10.60 5.25 -8.20
N TYR A 144 -9.75 6.07 -8.81
CA TYR A 144 -9.46 5.96 -10.24
C TYR A 144 -8.75 4.63 -10.58
N LEU A 145 -7.83 4.16 -9.74
CA LEU A 145 -7.20 2.85 -9.90
C LEU A 145 -8.19 1.71 -9.73
N ILE A 146 -9.16 1.80 -8.81
CA ILE A 146 -10.25 0.80 -8.68
C ILE A 146 -11.05 0.74 -9.98
N TYR A 147 -11.36 1.87 -10.61
CA TYR A 147 -11.99 1.89 -11.93
C TYR A 147 -11.12 1.17 -12.99
N GLN A 148 -9.82 1.45 -13.04
CA GLN A 148 -8.90 0.74 -13.94
C GLN A 148 -8.77 -0.74 -13.62
N LEU A 149 -8.88 -1.12 -12.35
CA LEU A 149 -8.84 -2.51 -11.89
C LEU A 149 -10.01 -3.29 -12.48
N ILE A 150 -11.23 -2.73 -12.40
CA ILE A 150 -12.44 -3.35 -12.97
C ILE A 150 -12.28 -3.55 -14.48
N ILE A 151 -11.81 -2.52 -15.21
CA ILE A 151 -11.57 -2.63 -16.66
C ILE A 151 -10.51 -3.69 -16.96
N SER A 152 -9.38 -3.65 -16.27
CA SER A 152 -8.29 -4.60 -16.46
C SER A 152 -8.73 -6.03 -16.16
N ALA A 153 -9.51 -6.23 -15.10
CA ALA A 153 -10.04 -7.54 -14.73
C ALA A 153 -11.02 -8.07 -15.78
N LYS A 154 -11.89 -7.22 -16.33
CA LYS A 154 -12.81 -7.57 -17.43
C LYS A 154 -12.05 -7.93 -18.71
N ASN A 155 -11.05 -7.13 -19.09
CA ASN A 155 -10.20 -7.38 -20.26
C ASN A 155 -9.47 -8.73 -20.16
N ASN A 156 -9.08 -9.13 -18.95
CA ASN A 156 -8.41 -10.41 -18.69
C ASN A 156 -9.38 -11.57 -18.34
N ARG A 157 -10.71 -11.36 -18.43
CA ARG A 157 -11.75 -12.36 -18.08
C ARG A 157 -11.62 -12.91 -16.65
N VAL A 158 -11.02 -12.13 -15.74
CA VAL A 158 -10.93 -12.47 -14.31
C VAL A 158 -12.29 -12.31 -13.63
N ILE A 159 -13.04 -11.30 -14.06
CA ILE A 159 -14.44 -11.06 -13.68
C ILE A 159 -15.28 -11.25 -14.95
N LYS A 160 -16.35 -12.03 -14.88
CA LYS A 160 -17.28 -12.27 -15.98
C LYS A 160 -18.33 -11.16 -16.07
#